data_AF-A0A0U4CGG9-F1
#
_entry.id   AF-A0A0U4CGG9-F1
#
_cell.length_a   1.000
_cell.length_b   1.000
_cell.length_c   1.000
_cell.angle_alpha   90.00
_cell.angle_beta   90.00
_cell.angle_gamma   90.00
#
_symmetry.space_group_name_H-M   'P 1'
#
loop_
_entity.id
_entity.type
_entity.pdbx_description
1 polymer ?
#
loop_
_entity_poly.entity_id
_entity_poly.type
_entity_poly.pdbx_seq_one_letter_code
_entity_poly.pdbx_strand_id
1 'polypeptide(L)'
;MLAYGFNHAEAARSFHEATRQDSTCAMAYWGFAYVLGPNYNAGMEADNFARAYRAVQRAQRLAARATPREQALIAALARRYPPTPVPDRAAYDRAYAAALGGVYRQFPEDPDVGVLYAEALMDLHPWDLWQQNGQPRPWTAEIITTLEHVLRRSPQHAGANHFYIHATEASAHPEAANASAQRLMRLVPGAGHLLHMPSHTYIRTGAYHQGTLANLRALQADSTYTAACHAQGAYPLAYHPHNYHFLTATATLEGASRRALQSAAQLADHVSKPLLKDPVLGPSLQHFYTIPYNVAVKFGRWDQVLAMTNFDTTLVYPEALRRYARGMAWAGKQDLPRARRELAHLRRLARDTAALRGIIFGINSMHAVLAIAQRELEGTILYRQGRYPQSIAVLREAVALEDQLKYNEPPDWFFSVRHQLGPVLLAARRYPEAIAVYEQDLARLPRNGWALSGLYQAQLAAGQTTRAQHTKQALAVAWQWADTPLAGSVVPPH
;
A
#
# COMPACT_ATOMS: atom_id res chain seq x y z
N MET A 1 0.50 16.96 -15.27
CA MET A 1 -0.34 16.70 -14.08
C MET A 1 -0.97 15.31 -14.07
N LEU A 2 -1.89 14.97 -15.01
CA LEU A 2 -2.50 13.63 -15.05
C LEU A 2 -1.47 12.49 -15.13
N ALA A 3 -0.40 12.68 -15.92
CA ALA A 3 0.72 11.75 -15.99
C ALA A 3 1.39 11.55 -14.63
N TYR A 4 1.81 12.63 -13.97
CA TYR A 4 2.38 12.58 -12.61
C TYR A 4 1.42 12.03 -11.56
N GLY A 5 0.10 12.09 -11.76
CA GLY A 5 -0.87 11.46 -10.88
C GLY A 5 -1.23 10.02 -11.27
N PHE A 6 -0.46 9.40 -12.18
CA PHE A 6 -0.68 8.06 -12.73
C PHE A 6 -2.07 7.78 -13.31
N ASN A 7 -2.83 8.83 -13.64
CA ASN A 7 -4.02 8.71 -14.47
C ASN A 7 -3.62 8.73 -15.96
N HIS A 8 -2.86 7.71 -16.36
CA HIS A 8 -2.28 7.60 -17.70
C HIS A 8 -3.33 7.48 -18.80
N ALA A 9 -4.47 6.85 -18.53
CA ALA A 9 -5.57 6.74 -19.50
C ALA A 9 -6.12 8.12 -19.88
N GLU A 10 -6.41 8.99 -18.90
CA GLU A 10 -6.88 10.35 -19.19
C GLU A 10 -5.78 11.26 -19.72
N ALA A 11 -4.53 11.06 -19.27
CA ALA A 11 -3.40 11.76 -19.85
C ALA A 11 -3.27 11.41 -21.34
N ALA A 12 -3.43 10.13 -21.70
CA ALA A 12 -3.39 9.67 -23.08
C ALA A 12 -4.53 10.28 -23.90
N ARG A 13 -5.77 10.30 -23.37
CA ARG A 13 -6.91 10.98 -24.01
C ARG A 13 -6.62 12.46 -24.24
N SER A 14 -6.09 13.16 -23.24
CA SER A 14 -5.78 14.59 -23.30
C SER A 14 -4.70 14.90 -24.33
N PHE A 15 -3.59 14.15 -24.33
CA PHE A 15 -2.54 14.32 -25.32
C PHE A 15 -3.01 13.96 -26.73
N HIS A 16 -3.82 12.91 -26.87
CA HIS A 16 -4.39 12.56 -28.17
C HIS A 16 -5.29 13.68 -28.71
N GLU A 17 -6.13 14.28 -27.89
CA GLU A 17 -6.96 15.42 -28.29
C GLU A 17 -6.09 16.63 -28.67
N ALA A 18 -5.03 16.91 -27.93
CA ALA A 18 -4.07 17.95 -28.32
C ALA A 18 -3.48 17.70 -29.72
N THR A 19 -3.17 16.45 -30.09
CA THR A 19 -2.72 16.13 -31.47
C THR A 19 -3.80 16.30 -32.54
N ARG A 20 -5.08 16.24 -32.17
CA ARG A 20 -6.20 16.51 -33.11
C ARG A 20 -6.36 18.00 -33.36
N GLN A 21 -6.18 18.81 -32.31
CA GLN A 21 -6.26 20.27 -32.38
C GLN A 21 -5.03 20.89 -33.07
N ASP A 22 -3.83 20.38 -32.78
CA ASP A 22 -2.59 20.76 -33.45
C ASP A 22 -1.76 19.52 -33.83
N SER A 23 -1.93 19.09 -35.09
CA SER A 23 -1.21 17.95 -35.67
C SER A 23 0.28 18.18 -35.91
N THR A 24 0.78 19.39 -35.62
CA THR A 24 2.18 19.78 -35.73
C THR A 24 2.88 19.92 -34.38
N CYS A 25 2.15 19.82 -33.25
CA CYS A 25 2.70 19.86 -31.91
C CYS A 25 3.48 18.57 -31.58
N ALA A 26 4.81 18.63 -31.66
CA ALA A 26 5.68 17.48 -31.38
C ALA A 26 5.51 16.94 -29.95
N MET A 27 5.33 17.83 -28.97
CA MET A 27 5.22 17.45 -27.57
C MET A 27 3.87 16.81 -27.20
N ALA A 28 2.80 17.07 -27.96
CA ALA A 28 1.54 16.34 -27.78
C ALA A 28 1.71 14.85 -28.14
N TYR A 29 2.40 14.56 -29.24
CA TYR A 29 2.75 13.18 -29.61
C TYR A 29 3.73 12.54 -28.63
N TRP A 30 4.73 13.29 -28.15
CA TRP A 30 5.65 12.84 -27.10
C TRP A 30 4.91 12.46 -25.83
N GLY A 31 4.03 13.34 -25.34
CA GLY A 31 3.25 13.13 -24.12
C GLY A 31 2.34 11.91 -24.23
N PHE A 32 1.68 11.74 -25.39
CA PHE A 32 0.90 10.55 -25.69
C PHE A 32 1.74 9.27 -25.64
N ALA A 33 2.93 9.28 -26.26
CA ALA A 33 3.83 8.12 -26.22
C ALA A 33 4.39 7.84 -24.82
N TYR A 34 4.65 8.88 -24.03
CA TYR A 34 5.19 8.77 -22.67
C TYR A 34 4.20 8.06 -21.74
N VAL A 35 2.95 8.51 -21.69
CA VAL A 35 1.94 7.94 -20.76
C VAL A 35 1.39 6.58 -21.18
N LEU A 36 1.63 6.18 -22.43
CA LEU A 36 1.35 4.81 -22.87
C LEU A 36 2.43 3.81 -22.45
N GLY A 37 3.59 4.30 -21.98
CA GLY A 37 4.64 3.49 -21.39
C GLY A 37 4.32 3.01 -19.97
N PRO A 38 5.20 2.20 -19.36
CA PRO A 38 5.07 1.86 -17.95
C PRO A 38 5.36 3.07 -17.06
N ASN A 39 4.93 2.95 -15.81
CA ASN A 39 5.31 3.81 -14.69
C ASN A 39 5.69 2.93 -13.48
N TYR A 40 6.05 3.56 -12.36
CA TYR A 40 6.51 2.86 -11.16
C TYR A 40 5.54 1.79 -10.64
N ASN A 41 4.24 2.03 -10.79
CA ASN A 41 3.17 1.19 -10.23
C ASN A 41 2.59 0.19 -11.24
N ALA A 42 2.79 0.41 -12.54
CA ALA A 42 2.15 -0.38 -13.59
C ALA A 42 3.06 -0.60 -14.80
N GLY A 43 3.14 -1.87 -15.22
CA GLY A 43 3.72 -2.25 -16.51
C GLY A 43 2.91 -1.71 -17.69
N MET A 44 3.49 -1.84 -18.88
CA MET A 44 2.84 -1.39 -20.10
C MET A 44 1.81 -2.40 -20.61
N GLU A 45 0.60 -1.94 -20.92
CA GLU A 45 -0.44 -2.77 -21.55
C GLU A 45 -0.04 -3.15 -22.99
N ALA A 46 -0.41 -4.35 -23.42
CA ALA A 46 0.06 -4.93 -24.68
C ALA A 46 -0.37 -4.12 -25.93
N ASP A 47 -1.58 -3.57 -25.92
CA ASP A 47 -2.14 -2.77 -27.02
C ASP A 47 -1.55 -1.35 -27.10
N ASN A 48 -0.87 -0.89 -26.04
CA ASN A 48 -0.27 0.45 -26.00
C ASN A 48 1.00 0.55 -26.87
N PHE A 49 1.68 -0.56 -27.18
CA PHE A 49 2.99 -0.53 -27.84
C PHE A 49 2.95 0.14 -29.21
N ALA A 50 2.08 -0.35 -30.10
CA ALA A 50 2.00 0.15 -31.47
C ALA A 50 1.55 1.63 -31.51
N ARG A 51 0.78 2.08 -30.50
CA ARG A 51 0.33 3.47 -30.37
C ARG A 51 1.48 4.37 -29.92
N ALA A 52 2.21 3.96 -28.88
CA ALA A 52 3.35 4.70 -28.35
C ALA A 52 4.48 4.84 -29.39
N TYR A 53 4.83 3.74 -30.08
CA TYR A 53 5.85 3.77 -31.13
C TYR A 53 5.48 4.74 -32.27
N ARG A 54 4.27 4.63 -32.81
CA ARG A 54 3.81 5.55 -33.89
C ARG A 54 3.85 7.01 -33.46
N ALA A 55 3.45 7.30 -32.23
CA ALA A 55 3.43 8.65 -31.69
C ALA A 55 4.85 9.21 -31.50
N VAL A 56 5.79 8.47 -30.92
CA VAL A 56 7.16 8.96 -30.76
C VAL A 56 7.86 9.16 -32.10
N GLN A 57 7.60 8.30 -33.10
CA GLN A 57 8.11 8.49 -34.47
C GLN A 57 7.54 9.77 -35.11
N ARG A 58 6.26 10.10 -34.86
CA ARG A 58 5.67 11.36 -35.32
C ARG A 58 6.28 12.56 -34.60
N ALA A 59 6.52 12.46 -33.29
CA ALA A 59 7.22 13.50 -32.52
C ALA A 59 8.62 13.76 -33.09
N GLN A 60 9.39 12.72 -33.43
CA GLN A 60 10.72 12.85 -34.05
C GLN A 60 10.67 13.60 -35.39
N ARG A 61 9.69 13.31 -36.26
CA ARG A 61 9.53 14.03 -37.54
C ARG A 61 9.19 15.52 -37.36
N LEU A 62 8.55 15.88 -36.26
CA LEU A 62 8.16 17.26 -35.95
C LEU A 62 9.19 17.99 -35.07
N ALA A 63 10.19 17.28 -34.54
CA ALA A 63 11.12 17.78 -33.53
C ALA A 63 11.91 19.01 -33.97
N ALA A 64 12.18 19.17 -35.28
CA ALA A 64 12.89 20.35 -35.80
C ALA A 64 12.19 21.69 -35.48
N ARG A 65 10.90 21.67 -35.13
CA ARG A 65 10.13 22.85 -34.71
C ARG A 65 10.07 23.05 -33.20
N ALA A 66 10.57 22.09 -32.42
CA ALA A 66 10.55 22.11 -30.97
C ALA A 66 11.79 22.80 -30.40
N THR A 67 11.73 23.22 -29.14
CA THR A 67 12.88 23.79 -28.42
C THR A 67 14.01 22.76 -28.25
N PRO A 68 15.27 23.18 -28.00
CA PRO A 68 16.37 22.24 -27.78
C PRO A 68 16.11 21.20 -26.68
N ARG A 69 15.45 21.63 -25.59
CA ARG A 69 15.02 20.73 -24.50
C ARG A 69 14.04 19.67 -24.99
N GLU A 70 13.00 20.09 -25.71
CA GLU A 70 11.97 19.18 -26.24
C GLU A 70 12.54 18.21 -27.27
N GLN A 71 13.44 18.68 -28.14
CA GLN A 71 14.18 17.83 -29.07
C GLN A 71 14.95 16.73 -28.34
N ALA A 72 15.64 17.08 -27.24
CA ALA A 72 16.38 16.12 -26.42
C ALA A 72 15.45 15.10 -25.73
N LEU A 73 14.32 15.54 -25.18
CA LEU A 73 13.31 14.66 -24.57
C LEU A 73 12.66 13.71 -25.59
N ILE A 74 12.37 14.20 -26.80
CA ILE A 74 11.86 13.40 -27.91
C ILE A 74 12.88 12.34 -28.33
N ALA A 75 14.15 12.74 -28.49
CA ALA A 75 15.22 11.82 -28.84
C ALA A 75 15.43 10.75 -27.75
N ALA A 76 15.32 11.11 -26.48
CA ALA A 76 15.40 10.17 -25.37
C ALA A 76 14.24 9.16 -25.39
N LEU A 77 12.99 9.64 -25.47
CA LEU A 77 11.82 8.75 -25.46
C LEU A 77 11.79 7.79 -26.66
N ALA A 78 12.32 8.20 -27.81
CA ALA A 78 12.45 7.32 -28.97
C ALA A 78 13.32 6.08 -28.70
N ARG A 79 14.27 6.14 -27.75
CA ARG A 79 15.08 4.98 -27.34
C ARG A 79 14.27 3.94 -26.56
N ARG A 80 13.15 4.32 -25.97
CA ARG A 80 12.28 3.43 -25.18
C ARG A 80 11.49 2.46 -26.04
N TYR A 81 11.27 2.78 -27.32
CA TYR A 81 10.35 2.04 -28.19
C TYR A 81 11.03 1.49 -29.44
N PRO A 82 11.30 0.16 -29.49
CA PRO A 82 11.77 -0.48 -30.71
C PRO A 82 10.74 -0.44 -31.86
N PRO A 83 11.15 -0.71 -33.11
CA PRO A 83 10.24 -0.82 -34.25
C PRO A 83 9.18 -1.92 -34.12
N THR A 84 9.49 -2.99 -33.40
CA THR A 84 8.60 -4.13 -33.16
C THR A 84 8.49 -4.43 -31.67
N PRO A 85 7.34 -4.96 -31.20
CA PRO A 85 7.21 -5.38 -29.81
C PRO A 85 8.26 -6.42 -29.45
N VAL A 86 8.77 -6.35 -28.22
CA VAL A 86 9.73 -7.30 -27.67
C VAL A 86 9.18 -7.92 -26.39
N PRO A 87 9.44 -9.21 -26.12
CA PRO A 87 9.03 -9.84 -24.86
C PRO A 87 9.68 -9.20 -23.63
N ASP A 88 10.95 -8.81 -23.75
CA ASP A 88 11.71 -8.13 -22.70
C ASP A 88 12.11 -6.73 -23.17
N ARG A 89 11.68 -5.72 -22.42
CA ARG A 89 11.94 -4.30 -22.68
C ARG A 89 13.13 -3.75 -21.90
N ALA A 90 13.74 -4.51 -20.99
CA ALA A 90 14.74 -4.00 -20.05
C ALA A 90 15.91 -3.28 -20.73
N ALA A 91 16.35 -3.73 -21.91
CA ALA A 91 17.37 -3.03 -22.69
C ALA A 91 16.92 -1.62 -23.16
N TYR A 92 15.66 -1.47 -23.56
CA TYR A 92 15.11 -0.21 -24.07
C TYR A 92 14.74 0.76 -22.94
N ASP A 93 14.20 0.25 -21.83
CA ASP A 93 13.94 1.08 -20.65
C ASP A 93 15.28 1.58 -20.06
N ARG A 94 16.35 0.77 -20.05
CA ARG A 94 17.72 1.23 -19.69
C ARG A 94 18.25 2.28 -20.66
N ALA A 95 18.05 2.09 -21.97
CA ALA A 95 18.48 3.05 -22.98
C ALA A 95 17.76 4.40 -22.83
N TYR A 96 16.48 4.38 -22.47
CA TYR A 96 15.69 5.58 -22.16
C TYR A 96 16.19 6.30 -20.91
N ALA A 97 16.38 5.58 -19.80
CA ALA A 97 16.91 6.16 -18.56
C ALA A 97 18.31 6.77 -18.78
N ALA A 98 19.21 6.05 -19.46
CA ALA A 98 20.53 6.57 -19.80
C ALA A 98 20.48 7.82 -20.70
N ALA A 99 19.57 7.85 -21.68
CA ALA A 99 19.37 9.02 -22.53
C ALA A 99 18.85 10.22 -21.72
N LEU A 100 17.87 10.01 -20.84
CA LEU A 100 17.37 11.05 -19.93
C LEU A 100 18.45 11.56 -18.98
N GLY A 101 19.35 10.70 -18.50
CA GLY A 101 20.52 11.15 -17.72
C GLY A 101 21.43 12.10 -18.51
N GLY A 102 21.55 11.88 -19.82
CA GLY A 102 22.18 12.83 -20.75
C GLY A 102 21.42 14.16 -20.85
N VAL A 103 20.10 14.11 -20.99
CA VAL A 103 19.24 15.31 -21.04
C VAL A 103 19.33 16.10 -19.72
N TYR A 104 19.31 15.43 -18.57
CA TYR A 104 19.42 16.06 -17.26
C TYR A 104 20.78 16.76 -17.08
N ARG A 105 21.89 16.17 -17.56
CA ARG A 105 23.19 16.87 -17.57
C ARG A 105 23.22 18.10 -18.47
N GLN A 106 22.46 18.10 -19.56
CA GLN A 106 22.35 19.25 -20.46
C GLN A 106 21.42 20.34 -19.91
N PHE A 107 20.39 19.96 -19.15
CA PHE A 107 19.39 20.86 -18.57
C PHE A 107 19.19 20.60 -17.06
N PRO A 108 20.24 20.74 -16.22
CA PRO A 108 20.20 20.32 -14.81
C PRO A 108 19.27 21.16 -13.94
N GLU A 109 18.92 22.34 -14.44
CA GLU A 109 18.11 23.32 -13.73
C GLU A 109 16.61 23.21 -14.06
N ASP A 110 16.23 22.37 -15.04
CA ASP A 110 14.84 22.14 -15.45
C ASP A 110 14.21 21.05 -14.55
N PRO A 111 13.15 21.38 -13.79
CA PRO A 111 12.55 20.45 -12.84
C PRO A 111 11.82 19.28 -13.51
N ASP A 112 11.19 19.49 -14.69
CA ASP A 112 10.48 18.43 -15.40
C ASP A 112 11.47 17.38 -15.92
N VAL A 113 12.63 17.83 -16.44
CA VAL A 113 13.71 16.93 -16.89
C VAL A 113 14.26 16.10 -15.73
N GLY A 114 14.54 16.73 -14.58
CA GLY A 114 15.01 16.02 -13.40
C GLY A 114 14.01 14.98 -12.89
N VAL A 115 12.72 15.31 -12.88
CA VAL A 115 11.66 14.36 -12.47
C VAL A 115 11.52 13.21 -13.44
N LEU A 116 11.52 13.46 -14.75
CA LEU A 116 11.45 12.40 -15.77
C LEU A 116 12.67 11.48 -15.66
N TYR A 117 13.85 12.03 -15.37
CA TYR A 117 15.05 11.20 -15.16
C TYR A 117 14.93 10.33 -13.91
N ALA A 118 14.53 10.89 -12.78
CA ALA A 118 14.32 10.13 -11.55
C ALA A 118 13.25 9.03 -11.73
N GLU A 119 12.13 9.34 -12.39
CA GLU A 119 11.11 8.34 -12.71
C GLU A 119 11.66 7.21 -13.59
N ALA A 120 12.41 7.54 -14.65
CA ALA A 120 12.97 6.52 -15.52
C ALA A 120 13.94 5.58 -14.78
N LEU A 121 14.69 6.08 -13.79
CA LEU A 121 15.51 5.25 -12.91
C LEU A 121 14.66 4.39 -11.97
N MET A 122 13.57 4.94 -11.44
CA MET A 122 12.62 4.19 -10.60
C MET A 122 11.92 3.07 -11.39
N ASP A 123 11.53 3.31 -12.63
CA ASP A 123 10.90 2.35 -13.54
C ASP A 123 11.81 1.16 -13.87
N LEU A 124 13.14 1.31 -13.76
CA LEU A 124 14.09 0.18 -13.89
C LEU A 124 14.07 -0.75 -12.67
N HIS A 125 13.61 -0.23 -11.53
CA HIS A 125 13.68 -0.88 -10.23
C HIS A 125 12.35 -0.71 -9.46
N PRO A 126 11.20 -1.06 -10.06
CA PRO A 126 9.90 -0.84 -9.44
C PRO A 126 9.84 -1.58 -8.10
N TRP A 127 9.52 -0.85 -7.03
CA TRP A 127 9.45 -1.35 -5.65
C TRP A 127 10.74 -1.94 -5.06
N ASP A 128 11.89 -1.80 -5.74
CA ASP A 128 13.19 -2.33 -5.30
C ASP A 128 14.19 -1.20 -5.06
N LEU A 129 13.81 -0.16 -4.32
CA LEU A 129 14.73 0.96 -3.98
C LEU A 129 15.45 0.72 -2.65
N TRP A 130 14.88 -0.07 -1.76
CA TRP A 130 15.45 -0.34 -0.45
C TRP A 130 15.46 -1.83 -0.18
N GLN A 131 16.48 -2.29 0.56
CA GLN A 131 16.47 -3.62 1.14
C GLN A 131 15.43 -3.71 2.27
N GLN A 132 15.04 -4.92 2.66
CA GLN A 132 14.06 -5.13 3.74
C GLN A 132 14.45 -4.46 5.08
N ASN A 133 15.75 -4.30 5.34
CA ASN A 133 16.27 -3.62 6.53
C ASN A 133 16.35 -2.09 6.38
N GLY A 134 15.82 -1.52 5.30
CA GLY A 134 15.82 -0.08 5.02
C GLY A 134 17.15 0.47 4.49
N GLN A 135 18.11 -0.38 4.12
CA GLN A 135 19.37 0.06 3.49
C GLN A 135 19.18 0.32 1.98
N PRO A 136 19.81 1.36 1.42
CA PRO A 136 19.62 1.71 0.02
C PRO A 136 20.19 0.64 -0.91
N ARG A 137 19.51 0.42 -2.05
CA ARG A 137 20.09 -0.29 -3.20
C ARG A 137 21.09 0.62 -3.94
N PRO A 138 21.99 0.07 -4.80
CA PRO A 138 23.00 0.87 -5.50
C PRO A 138 22.47 2.04 -6.33
N TRP A 139 21.26 1.93 -6.88
CA TRP A 139 20.62 2.95 -7.72
C TRP A 139 19.85 4.03 -6.93
N THR A 140 19.63 3.83 -5.63
CA THR A 140 18.76 4.69 -4.80
C THR A 140 19.32 6.10 -4.63
N ALA A 141 20.64 6.20 -4.43
CA ALA A 141 21.29 7.47 -4.13
C ALA A 141 21.11 8.48 -5.26
N GLU A 142 21.18 8.04 -6.52
CA GLU A 142 21.00 8.89 -7.69
C GLU A 142 19.55 9.39 -7.83
N ILE A 143 18.57 8.51 -7.60
CA ILE A 143 17.14 8.85 -7.60
C ILE A 143 16.84 9.92 -6.54
N ILE A 144 17.26 9.66 -5.29
CA ILE A 144 17.04 10.57 -4.16
C ILE A 144 17.71 11.92 -4.42
N THR A 145 18.99 11.92 -4.81
CA THR A 145 19.74 13.16 -5.05
C THR A 145 19.11 14.01 -6.16
N THR A 146 18.64 13.35 -7.23
CA THR A 146 17.95 14.03 -8.34
C THR A 146 16.63 14.66 -7.87
N LEU A 147 15.81 13.92 -7.15
CA LEU A 147 14.54 14.42 -6.62
C LEU A 147 14.74 15.56 -5.61
N GLU A 148 15.72 15.44 -4.71
CA GLU A 148 16.04 16.49 -3.75
C GLU A 148 16.57 17.75 -4.42
N HIS A 149 17.36 17.62 -5.49
CA HIS A 149 17.79 18.77 -6.30
C HIS A 149 16.59 19.50 -6.91
N VAL A 150 15.65 18.75 -7.50
CA VAL A 150 14.42 19.34 -8.01
C VAL A 150 13.61 20.00 -6.89
N LEU A 151 13.43 19.34 -5.74
CA LEU A 151 12.61 19.86 -4.64
C LEU A 151 13.21 21.09 -3.95
N ARG A 152 14.55 21.22 -3.91
CA ARG A 152 15.20 22.44 -3.40
C ARG A 152 14.88 23.65 -4.27
N ARG A 153 14.79 23.46 -5.59
CA ARG A 153 14.57 24.53 -6.58
C ARG A 153 13.09 24.80 -6.82
N SER A 154 12.31 23.74 -6.91
CA SER A 154 10.88 23.72 -7.23
C SER A 154 10.12 22.91 -6.19
N PRO A 155 10.00 23.41 -4.94
CA PRO A 155 9.39 22.65 -3.84
C PRO A 155 7.92 22.30 -4.07
N GLN A 156 7.24 23.01 -4.97
CA GLN A 156 5.85 22.75 -5.36
C GLN A 156 5.73 21.89 -6.64
N HIS A 157 6.81 21.26 -7.11
CA HIS A 157 6.73 20.39 -8.29
C HIS A 157 6.00 19.09 -7.94
N ALA A 158 4.82 18.86 -8.52
CA ALA A 158 3.95 17.75 -8.10
C ALA A 158 4.57 16.37 -8.33
N GLY A 159 5.17 16.14 -9.50
CA GLY A 159 5.85 14.88 -9.80
C GLY A 159 7.05 14.63 -8.89
N ALA A 160 7.76 15.68 -8.47
CA ALA A 160 8.92 15.52 -7.59
C ALA A 160 8.49 15.14 -6.17
N ASN A 161 7.44 15.81 -5.63
CA ASN A 161 6.90 15.47 -4.32
C ASN A 161 6.29 14.06 -4.34
N HIS A 162 5.64 13.66 -5.42
CA HIS A 162 5.06 12.32 -5.58
C HIS A 162 6.16 11.26 -5.58
N PHE A 163 7.11 11.34 -6.51
CA PHE A 163 8.14 10.33 -6.65
C PHE A 163 9.08 10.29 -5.44
N TYR A 164 9.26 11.41 -4.72
CA TYR A 164 10.03 11.41 -3.47
C TYR A 164 9.34 10.65 -2.33
N ILE A 165 8.01 10.65 -2.27
CA ILE A 165 7.27 9.78 -1.33
C ILE A 165 7.57 8.32 -1.65
N HIS A 166 7.34 7.89 -2.89
CA HIS A 166 7.64 6.52 -3.33
C HIS A 166 9.12 6.15 -3.12
N ALA A 167 10.04 7.06 -3.42
CA ALA A 167 11.46 6.81 -3.26
C ALA A 167 11.91 6.66 -1.80
N THR A 168 11.11 7.08 -0.82
CA THR A 168 11.49 7.07 0.62
C THR A 168 10.62 6.18 1.49
N GLU A 169 9.43 5.76 1.04
CA GLU A 169 8.45 5.03 1.85
C GLU A 169 9.00 3.74 2.46
N ALA A 170 9.80 2.98 1.70
CA ALA A 170 10.43 1.74 2.16
C ALA A 170 11.75 1.94 2.93
N SER A 171 12.25 3.18 3.05
CA SER A 171 13.54 3.48 3.66
C SER A 171 13.53 3.32 5.20
N ALA A 172 14.72 3.43 5.80
CA ALA A 172 14.86 3.58 7.25
C ALA A 172 14.41 4.96 7.77
N HIS A 173 14.26 5.96 6.88
CA HIS A 173 13.95 7.35 7.20
C HIS A 173 12.76 7.90 6.38
N PRO A 174 11.58 7.27 6.44
CA PRO A 174 10.41 7.70 5.67
C PRO A 174 9.96 9.14 6.01
N GLU A 175 10.33 9.64 7.20
CA GLU A 175 10.07 11.01 7.63
C GLU A 175 10.70 12.09 6.73
N ALA A 176 11.71 11.74 5.92
CA ALA A 176 12.31 12.65 4.95
C ALA A 176 11.25 13.23 3.99
N ALA A 177 10.23 12.45 3.62
CA ALA A 177 9.17 12.88 2.73
C ALA A 177 8.02 13.65 3.42
N ASN A 178 8.09 13.94 4.73
CA ASN A 178 7.01 14.64 5.44
C ASN A 178 6.62 15.98 4.80
N ALA A 179 7.61 16.76 4.33
CA ALA A 179 7.35 18.02 3.65
C ALA A 179 6.65 17.80 2.30
N SER A 180 7.03 16.76 1.56
CA SER A 180 6.39 16.38 0.29
C SER A 180 4.96 15.89 0.50
N ALA A 181 4.74 15.03 1.50
CA ALA A 181 3.43 14.57 1.94
C ALA A 181 2.51 15.76 2.28
N GLN A 182 2.99 16.71 3.09
CA GLN A 182 2.19 17.90 3.45
C GLN A 182 1.81 18.77 2.24
N ARG A 183 2.71 18.93 1.26
CA ARG A 183 2.42 19.74 0.06
C ARG A 183 1.39 19.06 -0.85
N LEU A 184 1.53 17.76 -1.09
CA LEU A 184 0.64 17.03 -2.01
C LEU A 184 -0.82 16.98 -1.55
N MET A 185 -1.06 17.10 -0.24
CA MET A 185 -2.42 17.22 0.32
C MET A 185 -3.26 18.37 -0.27
N ARG A 186 -2.63 19.36 -0.91
CA ARG A 186 -3.30 20.57 -1.43
C ARG A 186 -2.86 21.00 -2.82
N LEU A 187 -1.71 20.53 -3.29
CA LEU A 187 -1.09 21.01 -4.52
C LEU A 187 -1.92 20.69 -5.78
N VAL A 188 -2.57 19.51 -5.81
CA VAL A 188 -3.30 19.02 -6.98
C VAL A 188 -4.65 18.44 -6.56
N PRO A 189 -5.61 19.27 -6.12
CA PRO A 189 -6.82 18.80 -5.45
C PRO A 189 -7.75 17.97 -6.36
N GLY A 190 -7.59 18.04 -7.68
CA GLY A 190 -8.35 17.23 -8.64
C GLY A 190 -7.76 15.85 -8.93
N ALA A 191 -6.59 15.51 -8.37
CA ALA A 191 -5.92 14.23 -8.62
C ALA A 191 -6.00 13.33 -7.37
N GLY A 192 -6.97 12.41 -7.34
CA GLY A 192 -7.21 11.53 -6.19
C GLY A 192 -5.97 10.76 -5.77
N HIS A 193 -5.24 10.16 -6.71
CA HIS A 193 -3.98 9.46 -6.40
C HIS A 193 -2.94 10.36 -5.72
N LEU A 194 -2.71 11.58 -6.21
CA LEU A 194 -1.76 12.52 -5.59
C LEU A 194 -2.18 12.96 -4.19
N LEU A 195 -3.49 13.11 -3.94
CA LEU A 195 -4.02 13.41 -2.61
C LEU A 195 -3.88 12.23 -1.64
N HIS A 196 -3.85 11.01 -2.16
CA HIS A 196 -3.66 9.79 -1.40
C HIS A 196 -2.20 9.56 -1.01
N MET A 197 -1.24 9.88 -1.90
CA MET A 197 0.19 9.62 -1.72
C MET A 197 0.77 9.97 -0.34
N PRO A 198 0.40 11.09 0.31
CA PRO A 198 0.85 11.39 1.67
C PRO A 198 0.65 10.25 2.68
N SER A 199 -0.34 9.39 2.46
CA SER A 199 -0.65 8.23 3.31
C SER A 199 0.48 7.21 3.40
N HIS A 200 1.26 7.02 2.34
CA HIS A 200 2.45 6.14 2.33
C HIS A 200 3.50 6.63 3.33
N THR A 201 3.76 7.93 3.39
CA THR A 201 4.63 8.49 4.44
C THR A 201 3.97 8.41 5.83
N TYR A 202 2.67 8.70 5.93
CA TYR A 202 1.99 8.79 7.22
C TYR A 202 1.79 7.46 7.93
N ILE A 203 1.55 6.36 7.19
CA ILE A 203 1.45 5.04 7.78
C ILE A 203 2.80 4.57 8.34
N ARG A 204 3.91 4.94 7.69
CA ARG A 204 5.28 4.61 8.12
C ARG A 204 5.79 5.44 9.29
N THR A 205 5.28 6.67 9.45
CA THR A 205 5.71 7.62 10.50
C THR A 205 4.80 7.63 11.73
N GLY A 206 3.69 6.88 11.69
CA GLY A 206 2.70 6.86 12.77
C GLY A 206 1.74 8.05 12.78
N ALA A 207 1.70 8.84 11.70
CA ALA A 207 0.77 9.94 11.52
C ALA A 207 -0.59 9.45 10.98
N TYR A 208 -1.13 8.37 11.55
CA TYR A 208 -2.28 7.63 11.01
C TYR A 208 -3.49 8.52 10.73
N HIS A 209 -3.80 9.47 11.60
CA HIS A 209 -4.89 10.43 11.37
C HIS A 209 -4.69 11.28 10.11
N GLN A 210 -3.47 11.73 9.83
CA GLN A 210 -3.18 12.45 8.59
C GLN A 210 -3.36 11.54 7.37
N GLY A 211 -2.99 10.27 7.48
CA GLY A 211 -3.30 9.23 6.48
C GLY A 211 -4.79 9.07 6.24
N THR A 212 -5.60 8.97 7.30
CA THR A 212 -7.07 8.94 7.20
C THR A 212 -7.59 10.16 6.43
N LEU A 213 -7.15 11.36 6.80
CA LEU A 213 -7.58 12.61 6.16
C LEU A 213 -7.11 12.75 4.71
N ALA A 214 -5.95 12.20 4.35
CA ALA A 214 -5.43 12.16 2.98
C ALA A 214 -6.35 11.30 2.09
N ASN A 215 -6.66 10.08 2.53
CA ASN A 215 -7.52 9.18 1.76
C ASN A 215 -8.96 9.68 1.64
N LEU A 216 -9.51 10.33 2.67
CA LEU A 216 -10.84 10.94 2.56
C LEU A 216 -10.90 12.01 1.46
N ARG A 217 -9.84 12.82 1.34
CA ARG A 217 -9.74 13.82 0.26
C ARG A 217 -9.57 13.14 -1.10
N ALA A 218 -8.73 12.11 -1.18
CA ALA A 218 -8.53 11.35 -2.41
C ALA A 218 -9.85 10.74 -2.92
N LEU A 219 -10.61 10.09 -2.04
CA LEU A 219 -11.90 9.49 -2.37
C LEU A 219 -12.95 10.52 -2.79
N GLN A 220 -12.94 11.71 -2.17
CA GLN A 220 -13.82 12.80 -2.58
C GLN A 220 -13.49 13.31 -4.00
N ALA A 221 -12.19 13.42 -4.33
CA ALA A 221 -11.74 13.78 -5.67
C ALA A 221 -12.10 12.70 -6.70
N ASP A 222 -11.88 11.42 -6.37
CA ASP A 222 -12.22 10.29 -7.22
C ASP A 222 -13.71 10.18 -7.51
N SER A 223 -14.57 10.36 -6.51
CA SER A 223 -16.03 10.29 -6.69
C SER A 223 -16.54 11.35 -7.67
N THR A 224 -15.92 12.53 -7.66
CA THR A 224 -16.22 13.60 -8.63
C THR A 224 -15.78 13.19 -10.05
N TYR A 225 -14.61 12.56 -10.15
CA TYR A 225 -14.03 12.12 -11.41
C TYR A 225 -14.74 10.91 -12.03
N THR A 226 -15.08 9.87 -11.25
CA THR A 226 -15.78 8.67 -11.74
C THR A 226 -17.18 8.99 -12.22
N ALA A 227 -17.89 9.89 -11.53
CA ALA A 227 -19.20 10.39 -11.94
C ALA A 227 -19.15 11.16 -13.28
N ALA A 228 -18.03 11.83 -13.58
CA ALA A 228 -17.88 12.64 -14.79
C ALA A 228 -17.33 11.87 -16.01
N CYS A 229 -16.46 10.87 -15.80
CA CYS A 229 -15.58 10.36 -16.87
C CYS A 229 -15.77 8.88 -17.25
N HIS A 230 -16.59 8.10 -16.53
CA HIS A 230 -16.75 6.65 -16.76
C HIS A 230 -15.41 5.90 -16.92
N ALA A 231 -14.45 6.20 -16.03
CA ALA A 231 -13.07 5.74 -16.13
C ALA A 231 -12.94 4.20 -16.25
N GLN A 232 -11.94 3.75 -17.01
CA GLN A 232 -11.61 2.34 -17.25
C GLN A 232 -10.12 2.08 -16.98
N GLY A 233 -9.71 0.81 -16.92
CA GLY A 233 -8.31 0.41 -16.75
C GLY A 233 -7.82 0.41 -15.30
N ALA A 234 -6.51 0.60 -15.08
CA ALA A 234 -5.86 0.46 -13.77
C ALA A 234 -6.41 1.41 -12.69
N TYR A 235 -6.93 2.60 -13.06
CA TYR A 235 -7.41 3.57 -12.08
C TYR A 235 -8.62 3.10 -11.28
N PRO A 236 -9.77 2.76 -11.90
CA PRO A 236 -10.91 2.22 -11.15
C PRO A 236 -10.65 0.83 -10.56
N LEU A 237 -9.72 0.06 -11.12
CA LEU A 237 -9.48 -1.33 -10.70
C LEU A 237 -8.45 -1.48 -9.58
N ALA A 238 -7.47 -0.58 -9.49
CA ALA A 238 -6.39 -0.64 -8.51
C ALA A 238 -6.33 0.63 -7.66
N TYR A 239 -6.14 1.81 -8.26
CA TYR A 239 -5.90 3.05 -7.50
C TYR A 239 -7.09 3.48 -6.63
N HIS A 240 -8.32 3.43 -7.16
CA HIS A 240 -9.48 3.83 -6.38
C HIS A 240 -9.78 2.89 -5.19
N PRO A 241 -9.81 1.55 -5.37
CA PRO A 241 -9.84 0.62 -4.24
C PRO A 241 -8.68 0.80 -3.27
N HIS A 242 -7.48 1.12 -3.76
CA HIS A 242 -6.31 1.35 -2.91
C HIS A 242 -6.47 2.56 -1.97
N ASN A 243 -7.20 3.60 -2.39
CA ASN A 243 -7.54 4.73 -1.52
C ASN A 243 -8.45 4.30 -0.36
N TYR A 244 -9.46 3.44 -0.62
CA TYR A 244 -10.29 2.84 0.44
C TYR A 244 -9.49 1.90 1.34
N HIS A 245 -8.52 1.18 0.77
CA HIS A 245 -7.64 0.27 1.47
C HIS A 245 -6.78 0.99 2.51
N PHE A 246 -6.11 2.07 2.09
CA PHE A 246 -5.34 2.92 2.99
C PHE A 246 -6.21 3.65 4.01
N LEU A 247 -7.40 4.15 3.62
CA LEU A 247 -8.35 4.71 4.57
C LEU A 247 -8.70 3.70 5.67
N THR A 248 -8.95 2.46 5.28
CA THR A 248 -9.32 1.39 6.22
C THR A 248 -8.18 1.07 7.18
N ALA A 249 -6.95 0.93 6.68
CA ALA A 249 -5.79 0.66 7.51
C ALA A 249 -5.49 1.81 8.48
N THR A 250 -5.41 3.04 7.98
CA THR A 250 -5.09 4.22 8.80
C THR A 250 -6.18 4.54 9.82
N ALA A 251 -7.47 4.42 9.44
CA ALA A 251 -8.59 4.54 10.39
C ALA A 251 -8.56 3.46 11.48
N THR A 252 -8.10 2.25 11.14
CA THR A 252 -7.95 1.19 12.15
C THR A 252 -6.77 1.44 13.09
N LEU A 253 -5.64 1.91 12.57
CA LEU A 253 -4.43 2.19 13.33
C LEU A 253 -4.60 3.40 14.29
N GLU A 254 -5.43 4.37 13.94
CA GLU A 254 -5.81 5.49 14.83
C GLU A 254 -6.97 5.16 15.80
N GLY A 255 -7.61 3.98 15.66
CA GLY A 255 -8.71 3.56 16.53
C GLY A 255 -10.10 4.12 16.19
N ALA A 256 -10.28 4.70 15.00
CA ALA A 256 -11.56 5.20 14.51
C ALA A 256 -12.43 4.06 13.94
N SER A 257 -12.98 3.22 14.82
CA SER A 257 -13.67 1.97 14.48
C SER A 257 -14.83 2.13 13.51
N ARG A 258 -15.67 3.16 13.70
CA ARG A 258 -16.83 3.37 12.82
C ARG A 258 -16.39 3.64 11.39
N ARG A 259 -15.37 4.50 11.24
CA ARG A 259 -14.81 4.86 9.93
C ARG A 259 -14.13 3.67 9.29
N ALA A 260 -13.31 2.94 10.06
CA ALA A 260 -12.61 1.74 9.57
C ALA A 260 -13.57 0.66 9.07
N LEU A 261 -14.63 0.35 9.84
CA LEU A 261 -15.63 -0.64 9.45
C LEU A 261 -16.42 -0.20 8.21
N GLN A 262 -16.78 1.09 8.15
CA GLN A 262 -17.47 1.66 6.98
C GLN A 262 -16.60 1.60 5.72
N SER A 263 -15.36 2.05 5.80
CA SER A 263 -14.45 2.07 4.65
C SER A 263 -14.07 0.67 4.19
N ALA A 264 -13.96 -0.29 5.10
CA ALA A 264 -13.71 -1.69 4.76
C ALA A 264 -14.87 -2.27 3.95
N ALA A 265 -16.11 -2.02 4.37
CA ALA A 265 -17.30 -2.45 3.62
C ALA A 265 -17.33 -1.80 2.23
N GLN A 266 -17.08 -0.50 2.15
CA GLN A 266 -17.00 0.22 0.87
C GLN A 266 -15.89 -0.33 -0.03
N LEU A 267 -14.71 -0.66 0.51
CA LEU A 267 -13.64 -1.31 -0.25
C LEU A 267 -14.14 -2.60 -0.92
N ALA A 268 -14.76 -3.49 -0.15
CA ALA A 268 -15.28 -4.75 -0.66
C ALA A 268 -16.39 -4.57 -1.71
N ASP A 269 -17.22 -3.53 -1.55
CA ASP A 269 -18.30 -3.22 -2.50
C ASP A 269 -17.79 -2.66 -3.84
N HIS A 270 -16.69 -1.90 -3.84
CA HIS A 270 -16.11 -1.30 -5.04
C HIS A 270 -15.16 -2.22 -5.82
N VAL A 271 -14.84 -3.40 -5.28
CA VAL A 271 -14.07 -4.42 -6.01
C VAL A 271 -14.88 -4.94 -7.21
N SER A 272 -14.22 -5.08 -8.36
CA SER A 272 -14.82 -5.70 -9.55
C SER A 272 -15.05 -7.21 -9.34
N LYS A 273 -16.27 -7.59 -8.96
CA LYS A 273 -16.67 -8.98 -8.72
C LYS A 273 -16.42 -9.91 -9.92
N PRO A 274 -16.68 -9.52 -11.19
CA PRO A 274 -16.39 -10.36 -12.35
C PRO A 274 -14.91 -10.73 -12.49
N LEU A 275 -14.00 -9.90 -11.97
CA LEU A 275 -12.55 -10.10 -12.06
C LEU A 275 -11.96 -10.85 -10.85
N LEU A 276 -12.77 -11.27 -9.88
CA LEU A 276 -12.27 -11.99 -8.70
C LEU A 276 -11.56 -13.31 -9.06
N LYS A 277 -11.92 -13.94 -10.18
CA LYS A 277 -11.29 -15.19 -10.68
C LYS A 277 -10.22 -14.94 -11.75
N ASP A 278 -9.94 -13.68 -12.08
CA ASP A 278 -8.88 -13.32 -13.02
C ASP A 278 -7.51 -13.79 -12.49
N PRO A 279 -6.66 -14.42 -13.32
CA PRO A 279 -5.40 -14.97 -12.84
C PRO A 279 -4.38 -13.91 -12.40
N VAL A 280 -4.49 -12.67 -12.88
CA VAL A 280 -3.55 -11.58 -12.62
C VAL A 280 -4.11 -10.65 -11.53
N LEU A 281 -5.32 -10.12 -11.73
CA LEU A 281 -5.94 -9.16 -10.83
C LEU A 281 -6.71 -9.82 -9.69
N GLY A 282 -7.23 -11.03 -9.91
CA GLY A 282 -8.07 -11.74 -8.95
C GLY A 282 -7.48 -11.87 -7.55
N PRO A 283 -6.20 -12.23 -7.36
CA PRO A 283 -5.60 -12.34 -6.02
C PRO A 283 -5.68 -11.02 -5.21
N SER A 284 -5.35 -9.89 -5.83
CA SER A 284 -5.46 -8.55 -5.21
C SER A 284 -6.90 -8.15 -4.92
N LEU A 285 -7.81 -8.40 -5.87
CA LEU A 285 -9.23 -8.08 -5.70
C LEU A 285 -9.86 -8.94 -4.61
N GLN A 286 -9.51 -10.23 -4.54
CA GLN A 286 -9.92 -11.12 -3.46
C GLN A 286 -9.37 -10.64 -2.10
N HIS A 287 -8.13 -10.14 -2.05
CA HIS A 287 -7.59 -9.56 -0.83
C HIS A 287 -8.40 -8.36 -0.35
N PHE A 288 -8.64 -7.36 -1.21
CA PHE A 288 -9.53 -6.22 -0.89
C PHE A 288 -10.92 -6.67 -0.43
N TYR A 289 -11.48 -7.68 -1.09
CA TYR A 289 -12.80 -8.21 -0.78
C TYR A 289 -12.92 -8.83 0.63
N THR A 290 -11.80 -9.26 1.22
CA THR A 290 -11.77 -9.88 2.55
C THR A 290 -11.53 -8.91 3.71
N ILE A 291 -11.09 -7.68 3.44
CA ILE A 291 -10.70 -6.72 4.47
C ILE A 291 -11.78 -6.43 5.53
N PRO A 292 -13.09 -6.38 5.21
CA PRO A 292 -14.14 -6.27 6.23
C PRO A 292 -13.99 -7.26 7.40
N TYR A 293 -13.60 -8.51 7.12
CA TYR A 293 -13.42 -9.52 8.15
C TYR A 293 -12.26 -9.22 9.08
N ASN A 294 -11.10 -8.83 8.53
CA ASN A 294 -9.92 -8.50 9.32
C ASN A 294 -10.20 -7.32 10.26
N VAL A 295 -10.85 -6.27 9.74
CA VAL A 295 -11.18 -5.06 10.53
C VAL A 295 -12.19 -5.39 11.63
N ALA A 296 -13.23 -6.16 11.31
CA ALA A 296 -14.23 -6.60 12.29
C ALA A 296 -13.60 -7.47 13.40
N VAL A 297 -12.63 -8.34 13.06
CA VAL A 297 -11.86 -9.11 14.04
C VAL A 297 -11.02 -8.19 14.94
N LYS A 298 -10.30 -7.24 14.35
CA LYS A 298 -9.44 -6.30 15.10
C LYS A 298 -10.23 -5.48 16.13
N PHE A 299 -11.44 -5.05 15.77
CA PHE A 299 -12.34 -4.32 16.67
C PHE A 299 -13.25 -5.20 17.52
N GLY A 300 -13.05 -6.52 17.53
CA GLY A 300 -13.83 -7.44 18.36
C GLY A 300 -15.33 -7.50 18.04
N ARG A 301 -15.73 -7.21 16.81
CA ARG A 301 -17.14 -7.20 16.36
C ARG A 301 -17.63 -8.63 16.08
N TRP A 302 -17.63 -9.48 17.10
CA TRP A 302 -17.84 -10.93 16.94
C TRP A 302 -19.19 -11.28 16.32
N ASP A 303 -20.28 -10.65 16.77
CA ASP A 303 -21.61 -10.93 16.22
C ASP A 303 -21.74 -10.45 14.77
N GLN A 304 -21.14 -9.31 14.44
CA GLN A 304 -21.06 -8.83 13.06
C GLN A 304 -20.31 -9.84 12.17
N VAL A 305 -19.14 -10.32 12.60
CA VAL A 305 -18.36 -11.33 11.86
C VAL A 305 -19.18 -12.60 11.60
N LEU A 306 -19.97 -13.05 12.57
CA LEU A 306 -20.78 -14.25 12.44
C LEU A 306 -22.01 -14.05 11.54
N ALA A 307 -22.52 -12.81 11.44
CA ALA A 307 -23.64 -12.42 10.60
C ALA A 307 -23.25 -12.07 9.16
N MET A 308 -21.98 -11.75 8.88
CA MET A 308 -21.51 -11.44 7.54
C MET A 308 -21.64 -12.64 6.59
N THR A 309 -22.28 -12.40 5.44
CA THR A 309 -22.49 -13.37 4.34
C THR A 309 -22.06 -12.80 2.98
N ASN A 310 -21.42 -11.63 2.97
CA ASN A 310 -21.20 -10.79 1.80
C ASN A 310 -20.02 -11.20 0.89
N PHE A 311 -19.70 -12.49 0.81
CA PHE A 311 -18.54 -13.02 0.08
C PHE A 311 -18.90 -14.28 -0.72
N ASP A 312 -18.31 -14.42 -1.90
CA ASP A 312 -18.43 -15.62 -2.74
C ASP A 312 -17.68 -16.80 -2.09
N THR A 313 -18.42 -17.74 -1.52
CA THR A 313 -17.89 -18.94 -0.85
C THR A 313 -17.19 -19.91 -1.82
N THR A 314 -17.29 -19.71 -3.14
CA THR A 314 -16.58 -20.53 -4.13
C THR A 314 -15.11 -20.14 -4.29
N LEU A 315 -14.70 -18.98 -3.77
CA LEU A 315 -13.32 -18.51 -3.80
C LEU A 315 -12.57 -19.01 -2.55
N VAL A 316 -11.53 -19.83 -2.75
CA VAL A 316 -10.80 -20.51 -1.66
C VAL A 316 -10.18 -19.52 -0.68
N TYR A 317 -9.53 -18.45 -1.17
CA TYR A 317 -8.86 -17.48 -0.30
C TYR A 317 -9.85 -16.64 0.53
N PRO A 318 -10.89 -16.02 -0.05
CA PRO A 318 -11.94 -15.36 0.71
C PRO A 318 -12.64 -16.27 1.72
N GLU A 319 -12.99 -17.49 1.31
CA GLU A 319 -13.61 -18.45 2.22
C GLU A 319 -12.66 -18.81 3.37
N ALA A 320 -11.36 -18.98 3.13
CA ALA A 320 -10.39 -19.23 4.18
C ALA A 320 -10.29 -18.09 5.19
N LEU A 321 -10.16 -16.83 4.75
CA LEU A 321 -10.14 -15.70 5.68
C LEU A 321 -11.45 -15.53 6.44
N ARG A 322 -12.56 -15.89 5.80
CA ARG A 322 -13.86 -15.93 6.44
C ARG A 322 -13.92 -16.98 7.57
N ARG A 323 -13.33 -18.16 7.36
CA ARG A 323 -13.16 -19.19 8.41
C ARG A 323 -12.25 -18.72 9.53
N TYR A 324 -11.14 -18.07 9.21
CA TYR A 324 -10.28 -17.43 10.22
C TYR A 324 -11.09 -16.47 11.10
N ALA A 325 -11.80 -15.52 10.50
CA ALA A 325 -12.53 -14.50 11.23
C ALA A 325 -13.65 -15.09 12.11
N ARG A 326 -14.42 -16.03 11.57
CA ARG A 326 -15.44 -16.75 12.35
C ARG A 326 -14.82 -17.55 13.50
N GLY A 327 -13.67 -18.18 13.29
CA GLY A 327 -12.93 -18.85 14.34
C GLY A 327 -12.51 -17.90 15.46
N MET A 328 -12.00 -16.71 15.10
CA MET A 328 -11.64 -15.65 16.06
C MET A 328 -12.88 -15.18 16.83
N ALA A 329 -14.02 -14.99 16.16
CA ALA A 329 -15.27 -14.62 16.79
C ALA A 329 -15.75 -15.66 17.82
N TRP A 330 -15.77 -16.95 17.45
CA TRP A 330 -16.15 -18.02 18.38
C TRP A 330 -15.18 -18.14 19.56
N ALA A 331 -13.87 -17.99 19.32
CA ALA A 331 -12.88 -17.97 20.40
C ALA A 331 -13.06 -16.74 21.32
N GLY A 332 -13.39 -15.57 20.76
CA GLY A 332 -13.75 -14.37 21.50
C GLY A 332 -14.96 -14.57 22.41
N LYS A 333 -15.98 -15.30 21.92
CA LYS A 333 -17.19 -15.67 22.67
C LYS A 333 -17.04 -16.93 23.55
N GLN A 334 -15.83 -17.44 23.76
CA GLN A 334 -15.52 -18.66 24.54
C GLN A 334 -16.15 -19.97 24.02
N ASP A 335 -16.66 -20.02 22.79
CA ASP A 335 -17.13 -21.27 22.17
C ASP A 335 -15.99 -21.98 21.43
N LEU A 336 -15.13 -22.62 22.21
CA LEU A 336 -13.95 -23.33 21.70
C LEU A 336 -14.27 -24.52 20.79
N PRO A 337 -15.36 -25.29 20.99
CA PRO A 337 -15.79 -26.29 20.02
C PRO A 337 -16.06 -25.70 18.63
N ARG A 338 -16.80 -24.59 18.52
CA ARG A 338 -17.04 -23.92 17.23
C ARG A 338 -15.76 -23.33 16.65
N ALA A 339 -14.93 -22.69 17.47
CA ALA A 339 -13.65 -22.13 17.02
C ALA A 339 -12.72 -23.21 16.41
N ARG A 340 -12.62 -24.38 17.06
CA ARG A 340 -11.83 -25.51 16.55
C ARG A 340 -12.37 -26.07 15.24
N ARG A 341 -13.69 -26.08 15.04
CA ARG A 341 -14.28 -26.46 13.75
C ARG A 341 -13.84 -25.49 12.66
N GLU A 342 -13.97 -24.18 12.87
CA GLU A 342 -13.55 -23.17 11.89
C GLU A 342 -12.04 -23.28 11.58
N LEU A 343 -11.18 -23.50 12.59
CA LEU A 343 -9.75 -23.76 12.38
C LEU A 343 -9.51 -25.02 11.52
N ALA A 344 -10.27 -26.09 11.71
CA ALA A 344 -10.17 -27.30 10.89
C ALA A 344 -10.61 -27.04 9.43
N HIS A 345 -11.66 -26.24 9.22
CA HIS A 345 -12.07 -25.81 7.88
C HIS A 345 -10.99 -24.95 7.20
N LEU A 346 -10.46 -23.95 7.90
CA LEU A 346 -9.34 -23.13 7.44
C LEU A 346 -8.13 -23.98 7.04
N ARG A 347 -7.75 -24.96 7.88
CA ARG A 347 -6.66 -25.90 7.58
C ARG A 347 -6.89 -26.76 6.35
N ARG A 348 -8.13 -27.13 6.03
CA ARG A 348 -8.43 -27.85 4.80
C ARG A 348 -8.27 -26.95 3.58
N LEU A 349 -8.80 -25.72 3.62
CA LEU A 349 -8.71 -24.77 2.52
C LEU A 349 -7.26 -24.37 2.23
N ALA A 350 -6.44 -24.17 3.28
CA ALA A 350 -5.03 -23.83 3.15
C ALA A 350 -4.17 -24.93 2.47
N ARG A 351 -4.67 -26.16 2.33
CA ARG A 351 -3.99 -27.24 1.60
C ARG A 351 -4.16 -27.14 0.08
N ASP A 352 -5.11 -26.34 -0.39
CA ASP A 352 -5.28 -26.08 -1.83
C ASP A 352 -4.25 -25.05 -2.31
N THR A 353 -2.99 -25.50 -2.43
CA THR A 353 -1.88 -24.64 -2.85
C THR A 353 -2.05 -24.13 -4.28
N ALA A 354 -2.79 -24.83 -5.13
CA ALA A 354 -3.08 -24.41 -6.50
C ALA A 354 -4.01 -23.18 -6.52
N ALA A 355 -5.10 -23.20 -5.75
CA ALA A 355 -6.00 -22.06 -5.62
C ALA A 355 -5.34 -20.86 -4.89
N LEU A 356 -4.33 -21.11 -4.07
CA LEU A 356 -3.63 -20.11 -3.26
C LEU A 356 -2.30 -19.62 -3.86
N ARG A 357 -1.98 -20.01 -5.09
CA ARG A 357 -0.74 -19.63 -5.78
C ARG A 357 -0.68 -18.15 -6.18
N GLY A 358 -1.82 -17.47 -6.22
CA GLY A 358 -1.89 -16.09 -6.66
C GLY A 358 -1.13 -15.14 -5.74
N ILE A 359 -0.57 -14.09 -6.34
CA ILE A 359 0.30 -13.12 -5.67
C ILE A 359 -0.46 -11.82 -5.50
N ILE A 360 -0.63 -11.39 -4.25
CA ILE A 360 -1.30 -10.16 -3.87
C ILE A 360 -0.39 -8.99 -4.27
N PHE A 361 -0.89 -8.16 -5.19
CA PHE A 361 -0.19 -7.01 -5.79
C PHE A 361 1.19 -7.34 -6.38
N GLY A 362 1.45 -8.61 -6.73
CA GLY A 362 2.77 -9.05 -7.21
C GLY A 362 3.85 -9.16 -6.11
N ILE A 363 3.49 -9.01 -4.83
CA ILE A 363 4.44 -8.95 -3.70
C ILE A 363 4.45 -10.24 -2.89
N ASN A 364 3.37 -10.55 -2.16
CA ASN A 364 3.26 -11.73 -1.28
C ASN A 364 2.19 -12.71 -1.77
N SER A 365 2.35 -14.00 -1.45
CA SER A 365 1.37 -15.00 -1.86
C SER A 365 0.15 -15.04 -0.93
N MET A 366 -1.02 -15.36 -1.49
CA MET A 366 -2.23 -15.63 -0.70
C MET A 366 -2.00 -16.75 0.34
N HIS A 367 -1.20 -17.75 -0.02
CA HIS A 367 -0.81 -18.82 0.89
C HIS A 367 -0.03 -18.31 2.13
N ALA A 368 0.93 -17.41 1.95
CA ALA A 368 1.72 -16.86 3.06
C ALA A 368 0.83 -16.11 4.07
N VAL A 369 -0.12 -15.32 3.58
CA VAL A 369 -1.10 -14.61 4.43
C VAL A 369 -1.98 -15.60 5.21
N LEU A 370 -2.46 -16.67 4.57
CA LEU A 370 -3.26 -17.68 5.26
C LEU A 370 -2.47 -18.48 6.30
N ALA A 371 -1.17 -18.68 6.11
CA ALA A 371 -0.32 -19.33 7.10
C ALA A 371 -0.28 -18.54 8.41
N ILE A 372 -0.24 -17.20 8.33
CA ILE A 372 -0.33 -16.32 9.51
C ILE A 372 -1.70 -16.47 10.18
N ALA A 373 -2.78 -16.35 9.41
CA ALA A 373 -4.16 -16.48 9.90
C ALA A 373 -4.40 -17.80 10.65
N GLN A 374 -3.87 -18.91 10.14
CA GLN A 374 -3.96 -20.22 10.78
C GLN A 374 -3.32 -20.25 12.16
N ARG A 375 -2.09 -19.75 12.26
CA ARG A 375 -1.31 -19.76 13.50
C ARG A 375 -1.88 -18.77 14.51
N GLU A 376 -2.35 -17.62 14.06
CA GLU A 376 -2.99 -16.64 14.94
C GLU A 376 -4.29 -17.21 15.57
N LEU A 377 -5.14 -17.86 14.76
CA LEU A 377 -6.36 -18.50 15.28
C LEU A 377 -6.05 -19.65 16.24
N GLU A 378 -5.09 -20.52 15.88
CA GLU A 378 -4.67 -21.61 16.76
C GLU A 378 -4.11 -21.09 18.09
N GLY A 379 -3.22 -20.10 18.04
CA GLY A 379 -2.67 -19.44 19.21
C GLY A 379 -3.75 -18.82 20.09
N THR A 380 -4.76 -18.19 19.48
CA THR A 380 -5.91 -17.62 20.18
C THR A 380 -6.75 -18.69 20.87
N ILE A 381 -7.04 -19.82 20.20
CA ILE A 381 -7.76 -20.94 20.81
C ILE A 381 -6.99 -21.52 22.00
N LEU A 382 -5.68 -21.72 21.86
CA LEU A 382 -4.81 -22.20 22.95
C LEU A 382 -4.78 -21.23 24.12
N TYR A 383 -4.75 -19.93 23.85
CA TYR A 383 -4.82 -18.89 24.87
C TYR A 383 -6.12 -19.00 25.67
N ARG A 384 -7.27 -19.12 25.00
CA ARG A 384 -8.57 -19.30 25.66
C ARG A 384 -8.71 -20.60 26.44
N GLN A 385 -7.88 -21.61 26.13
CA GLN A 385 -7.79 -22.85 26.91
C GLN A 385 -6.88 -22.73 28.15
N GLY A 386 -6.26 -21.58 28.40
CA GLY A 386 -5.25 -21.42 29.44
C GLY A 386 -3.90 -22.10 29.12
N ARG A 387 -3.72 -22.57 27.88
CA ARG A 387 -2.52 -23.29 27.41
C ARG A 387 -1.46 -22.29 26.95
N TYR A 388 -1.00 -21.45 27.87
CA TYR A 388 -0.14 -20.31 27.55
C TYR A 388 1.20 -20.70 26.90
N PRO A 389 1.95 -21.72 27.38
CA PRO A 389 3.21 -22.09 26.74
C PRO A 389 3.03 -22.49 25.26
N GLN A 390 1.99 -23.27 24.95
CA GLN A 390 1.69 -23.67 23.57
C GLN A 390 1.20 -22.49 22.72
N SER A 391 0.34 -21.62 23.29
CA SER A 391 -0.13 -20.41 22.61
C SER A 391 1.03 -19.48 22.23
N ILE A 392 1.97 -19.24 23.15
CA ILE A 392 3.16 -18.42 22.92
C ILE A 392 4.03 -18.99 21.80
N ALA A 393 4.25 -20.32 21.79
CA ALA A 393 5.04 -20.96 20.75
C ALA A 393 4.41 -20.75 19.36
N VAL A 394 3.11 -21.02 19.22
CA VAL A 394 2.39 -20.88 17.95
C VAL A 394 2.32 -19.41 17.50
N LEU A 395 2.09 -18.46 18.41
CA LEU A 395 2.04 -17.04 18.06
C LEU A 395 3.42 -16.47 17.71
N ARG A 396 4.51 -17.02 18.23
CA ARG A 396 5.87 -16.68 17.77
C ARG A 396 6.13 -17.16 16.35
N GLU A 397 5.63 -18.33 15.98
CA GLU A 397 5.68 -18.79 14.60
C GLU A 397 4.86 -17.88 13.68
N ALA A 398 3.68 -17.43 14.11
CA ALA A 398 2.88 -16.45 13.37
C ALA A 398 3.62 -15.12 13.18
N VAL A 399 4.29 -14.62 14.22
CA VAL A 399 5.15 -13.43 14.15
C VAL A 399 6.30 -13.63 13.17
N ALA A 400 6.96 -14.80 13.16
CA ALA A 400 8.03 -15.09 12.22
C ALA A 400 7.55 -15.14 10.76
N LEU A 401 6.34 -15.66 10.52
CA LEU A 401 5.71 -15.67 9.20
C LEU A 401 5.33 -14.25 8.75
N GLU A 402 4.79 -13.42 9.65
CA GLU A 402 4.52 -12.01 9.40
C GLU A 402 5.80 -11.26 9.02
N ASP A 403 6.88 -11.47 9.78
CA ASP A 403 8.17 -10.81 9.56
C ASP A 403 8.86 -11.23 8.25
N GLN A 404 8.46 -12.36 7.64
CA GLN A 404 8.95 -12.83 6.34
C GLN A 404 8.20 -12.23 5.15
N LEU A 405 7.04 -11.60 5.37
CA LEU A 405 6.33 -10.91 4.30
C LEU A 405 7.20 -9.78 3.75
N LYS A 406 7.23 -9.66 2.43
CA LYS A 406 7.83 -8.51 1.77
C LYS A 406 7.00 -7.27 2.09
N TYR A 407 7.70 -6.15 2.12
CA TYR A 407 7.10 -4.84 2.34
C TYR A 407 5.97 -4.57 1.34
N ASN A 408 4.82 -4.14 1.86
CA ASN A 408 3.69 -3.65 1.09
C ASN A 408 2.93 -2.61 1.94
N GLU A 409 2.14 -1.76 1.30
CA GLU A 409 1.36 -0.74 2.00
C GLU A 409 -0.11 -0.71 1.57
N PRO A 410 -1.03 -0.73 2.54
CA PRO A 410 -0.83 -1.23 3.90
C PRO A 410 -0.29 -2.70 3.88
N PRO A 411 0.41 -3.16 4.93
CA PRO A 411 0.99 -4.51 4.96
C PRO A 411 -0.06 -5.60 4.74
N ASP A 412 0.16 -6.64 3.93
CA ASP A 412 -0.91 -7.63 3.60
C ASP A 412 -1.54 -8.31 4.84
N TRP A 413 -0.85 -8.31 5.98
CA TRP A 413 -1.46 -8.55 7.30
C TRP A 413 -1.48 -7.25 8.12
N PHE A 414 -2.53 -6.43 7.98
CA PHE A 414 -2.55 -5.04 8.52
C PHE A 414 -2.33 -4.93 10.03
N PHE A 415 -2.68 -5.96 10.78
CA PHE A 415 -2.71 -5.89 12.24
C PHE A 415 -1.68 -6.86 12.79
N SER A 416 -0.65 -6.30 13.44
CA SER A 416 0.44 -7.14 13.88
C SER A 416 -0.03 -8.28 14.77
N VAL A 417 0.44 -9.50 14.48
CA VAL A 417 0.27 -10.69 15.33
C VAL A 417 0.79 -10.42 16.76
N ARG A 418 1.73 -9.49 16.90
CA ARG A 418 2.27 -9.05 18.21
C ARG A 418 1.18 -8.52 19.13
N HIS A 419 0.10 -7.95 18.58
CA HIS A 419 -1.07 -7.53 19.36
C HIS A 419 -1.83 -8.71 19.98
N GLN A 420 -1.71 -9.93 19.44
CA GLN A 420 -2.26 -11.14 20.06
C GLN A 420 -1.25 -11.81 20.98
N LEU A 421 0.03 -11.81 20.64
CA LEU A 421 1.08 -12.41 21.47
C LEU A 421 1.26 -11.68 22.80
N GLY A 422 1.22 -10.34 22.80
CA GLY A 422 1.39 -9.51 23.98
C GLY A 422 0.44 -9.85 25.15
N PRO A 423 -0.89 -9.92 24.94
CA PRO A 423 -1.84 -10.33 25.97
C PRO A 423 -1.59 -11.74 26.53
N VAL A 424 -1.14 -12.69 25.71
CA VAL A 424 -0.80 -14.05 26.18
C VAL A 424 0.44 -14.02 27.07
N LEU A 425 1.46 -13.25 26.70
CA LEU A 425 2.66 -13.07 27.53
C LEU A 425 2.33 -12.40 28.87
N LEU A 426 1.44 -11.39 28.86
CA LEU A 426 0.94 -10.75 30.08
C LEU A 426 0.20 -11.74 30.98
N ALA A 427 -0.72 -12.53 30.43
CA ALA A 427 -1.46 -13.56 31.18
C ALA A 427 -0.53 -14.64 31.76
N ALA A 428 0.55 -14.98 31.04
CA ALA A 428 1.61 -15.89 31.49
C ALA A 428 2.62 -15.25 32.45
N ARG A 429 2.45 -13.97 32.82
CA ARG A 429 3.37 -13.18 33.67
C ARG A 429 4.80 -13.05 33.11
N ARG A 430 4.96 -13.16 31.79
CA ARG A 430 6.23 -13.00 31.06
C ARG A 430 6.44 -11.54 30.65
N TYR A 431 6.44 -10.63 31.63
CA TYR A 431 6.39 -9.19 31.39
C TYR A 431 7.55 -8.63 30.56
N PRO A 432 8.82 -9.01 30.79
CA PRO A 432 9.93 -8.53 29.96
C PRO A 432 9.75 -8.89 28.48
N GLU A 433 9.20 -10.06 28.19
CA GLU A 433 8.95 -10.50 26.83
C GLU A 433 7.74 -9.80 26.20
N ALA A 434 6.70 -9.51 26.99
CA ALA A 434 5.58 -8.69 26.53
C ALA A 434 6.05 -7.27 26.16
N ILE A 435 6.90 -6.66 26.98
CA ILE A 435 7.52 -5.35 26.70
C ILE A 435 8.29 -5.40 25.37
N ALA A 436 9.18 -6.38 25.21
CA ALA A 436 9.99 -6.52 23.99
C ALA A 436 9.14 -6.70 22.73
N VAL A 437 8.04 -7.47 22.81
CA VAL A 437 7.13 -7.69 21.67
C VAL A 437 6.44 -6.39 21.24
N TYR A 438 5.99 -5.55 22.17
CA TYR A 438 5.39 -4.26 21.82
C TYR A 438 6.41 -3.22 21.33
N GLU A 439 7.63 -3.23 21.87
CA GLU A 439 8.71 -2.37 21.38
C GLU A 439 9.11 -2.73 19.94
N GLN A 440 9.13 -4.03 19.59
CA GLN A 440 9.34 -4.50 18.22
C GLN A 440 8.21 -4.09 17.27
N ASP A 441 6.96 -4.06 17.73
CA ASP A 441 5.84 -3.53 16.95
C ASP A 441 6.04 -2.04 16.69
N LEU A 442 6.33 -1.25 17.73
CA LEU A 442 6.51 0.20 17.64
C LEU A 442 7.72 0.63 16.81
N ALA A 443 8.74 -0.22 16.69
CA ALA A 443 9.85 0.00 15.75
C ALA A 443 9.42 -0.11 14.28
N ARG A 444 8.39 -0.91 13.98
CA ARG A 444 7.84 -1.09 12.63
C ARG A 444 6.67 -0.16 12.32
N LEU A 445 5.79 0.03 13.31
CA LEU A 445 4.61 0.88 13.26
C LEU A 445 4.72 1.93 14.37
N PRO A 446 5.46 3.03 14.13
CA PRO A 446 5.63 4.08 15.13
C PRO A 446 4.29 4.61 15.63
N ARG A 447 4.24 4.99 16.91
CA ARG A 447 3.05 5.60 17.54
C ARG A 447 1.78 4.74 17.43
N ASN A 448 1.90 3.44 17.21
CA ASN A 448 0.76 2.53 17.14
C ASN A 448 0.08 2.42 18.52
N GLY A 449 -1.13 2.97 18.65
CA GLY A 449 -1.86 3.01 19.92
C GLY A 449 -2.22 1.62 20.48
N TRP A 450 -2.42 0.63 19.60
CA TRP A 450 -2.64 -0.75 20.00
C TRP A 450 -1.44 -1.31 20.77
N ALA A 451 -0.23 -1.11 20.26
CA ALA A 451 1.01 -1.54 20.91
C ALA A 451 1.35 -0.68 22.13
N LEU A 452 1.16 0.64 22.08
CA LEU A 452 1.39 1.54 23.23
C LEU A 452 0.51 1.17 24.43
N SER A 453 -0.76 0.85 24.20
CA SER A 453 -1.67 0.44 25.26
C SER A 453 -1.24 -0.90 25.89
N GLY A 454 -0.84 -1.87 25.07
CA GLY A 454 -0.26 -3.13 25.56
C GLY A 454 1.07 -2.94 26.32
N LEU A 455 1.96 -2.09 25.81
CA LEU A 455 3.25 -1.78 26.41
C LEU A 455 3.08 -1.11 27.78
N TYR A 456 2.13 -0.18 27.90
CA TYR A 456 1.79 0.47 29.16
C TYR A 456 1.40 -0.56 30.23
N GLN A 457 0.52 -1.51 29.89
CA GLN A 457 0.10 -2.57 30.80
C GLN A 457 1.27 -3.49 31.19
N ALA A 458 2.12 -3.85 30.22
CA ALA A 458 3.29 -4.69 30.48
C ALA A 458 4.33 -4.02 31.38
N GLN A 459 4.58 -2.71 31.18
CA GLN A 459 5.48 -1.93 32.02
C GLN A 459 4.95 -1.76 33.44
N LEU A 460 3.64 -1.50 33.61
CA LEU A 460 3.03 -1.46 34.95
C LEU A 460 3.15 -2.80 35.67
N ALA A 461 2.82 -3.91 34.99
CA ALA A 461 2.90 -5.24 35.58
C ALA A 461 4.35 -5.65 35.94
N ALA A 462 5.34 -5.09 35.24
CA ALA A 462 6.76 -5.24 35.54
C ALA A 462 7.29 -4.26 36.62
N GLY A 463 6.45 -3.40 37.20
CA GLY A 463 6.86 -2.40 38.19
C GLY A 463 7.64 -1.20 37.61
N GLN A 464 7.63 -1.01 36.29
CA GLN A 464 8.38 0.05 35.60
C GLN A 464 7.57 1.36 35.51
N THR A 465 7.13 1.88 36.66
CA THR A 465 6.14 2.99 36.75
C THR A 465 6.53 4.24 35.95
N THR A 466 7.79 4.66 35.99
CA THR A 466 8.26 5.84 35.24
C THR A 466 8.13 5.62 33.72
N ARG A 467 8.58 4.46 33.21
CA ARG A 467 8.44 4.11 31.79
C ARG A 467 6.98 4.01 31.38
N ALA A 468 6.15 3.39 32.22
CA ALA A 468 4.72 3.29 32.01
C ALA A 468 4.05 4.66 31.88
N GLN A 469 4.44 5.63 32.69
CA GLN A 469 3.87 6.98 32.62
C GLN A 469 4.22 7.69 31.29
N HIS A 470 5.45 7.55 30.79
CA HIS A 470 5.83 8.05 29.47
C HIS A 470 5.02 7.38 28.35
N THR A 471 4.89 6.05 28.40
CA THR A 471 4.07 5.30 27.42
C THR A 471 2.61 5.73 27.45
N LYS A 472 2.06 6.01 28.65
CA LYS A 472 0.67 6.51 28.80
C LYS A 472 0.47 7.86 28.13
N GLN A 473 1.44 8.77 28.24
CA GLN A 473 1.39 10.07 27.55
C GLN A 473 1.44 9.88 26.03
N ALA A 474 2.34 9.04 25.53
CA ALA A 474 2.41 8.71 24.11
C ALA A 474 1.10 8.08 23.59
N LEU A 475 0.50 7.17 24.36
CA LEU A 475 -0.79 6.57 24.05
C LEU A 475 -1.91 7.62 23.96
N ALA A 476 -1.97 8.57 24.89
CA ALA A 476 -2.98 9.62 24.88
C ALA A 476 -2.93 10.44 23.58
N VAL A 477 -1.73 10.72 23.06
CA VAL A 477 -1.57 11.40 21.76
C VAL A 477 -1.94 10.50 20.59
N ALA A 478 -1.47 9.24 20.60
CA ALA A 478 -1.72 8.28 19.51
C ALA A 478 -3.20 7.90 19.36
N TRP A 479 -3.95 7.89 20.47
CA TRP A 479 -5.33 7.41 20.55
C TRP A 479 -6.37 8.53 20.70
N GLN A 480 -5.98 9.80 20.56
CA GLN A 480 -6.87 10.95 20.78
C GLN A 480 -8.05 11.03 19.80
N TRP A 481 -7.92 10.40 18.62
CA TRP A 481 -8.96 10.38 17.57
C TRP A 481 -9.80 9.10 17.59
N ALA A 482 -9.47 8.15 18.46
CA ALA A 482 -10.14 6.87 18.53
C ALA A 482 -11.57 7.02 19.08
N ASP A 483 -12.48 6.20 18.58
CA ASP A 483 -13.85 6.08 19.11
C ASP A 483 -14.08 4.76 19.86
N THR A 484 -12.99 4.02 20.13
CA THR A 484 -13.02 2.71 20.81
C THR A 484 -11.99 2.67 21.93
N PRO A 485 -12.37 2.26 23.16
CA PRO A 485 -11.40 2.08 24.24
C PRO A 485 -10.52 0.86 24.00
N LEU A 486 -9.31 0.88 24.56
CA LEU A 486 -8.39 -0.26 24.55
C LEU A 486 -8.23 -0.86 25.95
N ALA A 487 -8.16 -2.18 26.00
CA ALA A 487 -7.75 -2.95 27.17
C ALA A 487 -6.51 -3.77 26.80
N GLY A 488 -5.33 -3.23 27.11
CA GLY A 488 -4.09 -3.72 26.49
C GLY A 488 -4.11 -3.45 24.98
N SER A 489 -3.71 -4.43 24.15
CA SER A 489 -3.66 -4.29 22.69
C SER A 489 -4.93 -4.75 21.95
N VAL A 490 -6.04 -4.92 22.67
CA VAL A 490 -7.32 -5.39 22.12
C VAL A 490 -8.48 -4.52 22.58
N VAL A 491 -9.61 -4.61 21.87
CA VAL A 491 -10.88 -4.00 22.30
C VAL A 491 -11.51 -4.89 23.38
N PRO A 492 -11.97 -4.33 24.52
CA PRO A 492 -12.70 -5.09 25.52
C PRO A 492 -14.02 -5.66 24.93
N PRO A 493 -14.49 -6.83 25.40
CA PRO A 493 -15.80 -7.35 24.97
C PRO A 493 -16.92 -6.36 25.29
N HIS A 494 -17.85 -6.19 24.36
CA HIS A 494 -19.10 -5.45 24.58
C HIS A 494 -20.18 -6.36 25.16
#